data_AF-A0A8S3U7R3-F1
#
_entry.id   AF-A0A8S3U7R3-F1
#
_cell.length_a   1.000
_cell.length_b   1.000
_cell.length_c   1.000
_cell.angle_alpha   90.00
_cell.angle_beta   90.00
_cell.angle_gamma   90.00
#
_symmetry.space_group_name_H-M   'P 1'
#
loop_
_entity.id
_entity.type
_entity.pdbx_description
1 polymer ?
#
loop_
_entity_poly.entity_id
_entity_poly.type
_entity_poly.pdbx_seq_one_letter_code
_entity_poly.pdbx_strand_id
1 'polypeptide(L)'
;MGHTRRYYKNKKRNKTKNKHIRFKQNLAIENKKQDLNFHKEFVLNLSKRDITETEFKVIAKGLKFVPTNKCNHRQLIKDFQSFERSLRLKYYFGTNIRIATKNHPFKIKSNFQVPIIGDNSIEKYIFYTKHELSNYMPTIKYNMSKSERECIKKLKIDNTICIHKADKNNTTVIQNKRDYLTEGESQLNDGIHYTKIINIDIENTRKIVNKLVYRMKENDEIDEMSFKFLREEGKTFKTPKAYFLPKIHKLSTETLEMYQNKSEHILCYDFRTQSYDEKRRYKDCTGMKRNYFQTLESGVYEIYPDDKKYVQAYCDMSTDGGG
;
A
#
# COMPACT_ATOMS: atom_id res chain seq x y z
N MET A 1 -18.50 -73.63 -6.95
CA MET A 1 -19.20 -72.33 -6.77
C MET A 1 -18.41 -71.23 -6.01
N GLY A 2 -17.17 -71.45 -5.56
CA GLY A 2 -16.41 -70.44 -4.77
C GLY A 2 -15.66 -69.35 -5.56
N HIS A 3 -15.22 -69.63 -6.79
CA HIS A 3 -14.39 -68.70 -7.57
C HIS A 3 -15.13 -67.47 -8.10
N THR A 4 -16.39 -67.60 -8.50
CA THR A 4 -17.21 -66.50 -9.03
C THR A 4 -17.60 -65.48 -7.96
N ARG A 5 -17.90 -65.91 -6.73
CA ARG A 5 -18.18 -65.01 -5.58
C ARG A 5 -16.98 -64.14 -5.19
N ARG A 6 -15.75 -64.67 -5.28
CA ARG A 6 -14.51 -63.93 -4.96
C ARG A 6 -14.21 -62.84 -5.98
N TYR A 7 -14.42 -63.13 -7.27
CA TYR A 7 -14.26 -62.17 -8.36
C TYR A 7 -15.26 -60.99 -8.27
N TYR A 8 -16.54 -61.28 -8.01
CA TYR A 8 -17.57 -60.25 -7.83
C TYR A 8 -17.35 -59.37 -6.57
N LYS A 9 -16.88 -59.95 -5.45
CA LYS A 9 -16.50 -59.18 -4.25
C LYS A 9 -15.31 -58.24 -4.53
N ASN A 10 -14.29 -58.68 -5.25
CA ASN A 10 -13.15 -57.83 -5.62
C ASN A 10 -13.54 -56.69 -6.58
N LYS A 11 -14.42 -56.95 -7.55
CA LYS A 11 -14.94 -55.91 -8.48
C LYS A 11 -15.78 -54.84 -7.75
N LYS A 12 -16.62 -55.25 -6.78
CA LYS A 12 -17.35 -54.31 -5.90
C LYS A 12 -16.40 -53.49 -5.02
N ARG A 13 -15.38 -54.12 -4.43
CA ARG A 13 -14.37 -53.47 -3.56
C ARG A 13 -13.48 -52.48 -4.31
N ASN A 14 -13.16 -52.76 -5.59
CA ASN A 14 -12.45 -51.82 -6.47
C ASN A 14 -13.33 -50.65 -6.92
N LYS A 15 -14.62 -50.88 -7.19
CA LYS A 15 -15.59 -49.79 -7.46
C LYS A 15 -15.74 -48.85 -6.26
N THR A 16 -15.83 -49.35 -5.03
CA THR A 16 -15.89 -48.51 -3.82
C THR A 16 -14.59 -47.78 -3.54
N LYS A 17 -13.42 -48.41 -3.73
CA LYS A 17 -12.12 -47.70 -3.67
C LYS A 17 -12.02 -46.56 -4.69
N ASN A 18 -12.41 -46.78 -5.94
CA ASN A 18 -12.39 -45.74 -6.98
C ASN A 18 -13.40 -44.61 -6.70
N LYS A 19 -14.56 -44.92 -6.10
CA LYS A 19 -15.54 -43.91 -5.65
C LYS A 19 -14.98 -43.05 -4.51
N HIS A 20 -14.27 -43.65 -3.54
CA HIS A 20 -13.60 -42.90 -2.49
C HIS A 20 -12.44 -42.04 -2.99
N ILE A 21 -11.66 -42.51 -3.96
CA ILE A 21 -10.59 -41.71 -4.58
C ILE A 21 -11.18 -40.50 -5.30
N ARG A 22 -12.23 -40.68 -6.12
CA ARG A 22 -12.95 -39.57 -6.78
C ARG A 22 -13.54 -38.59 -5.77
N PHE A 23 -14.15 -39.08 -4.69
CA PHE A 23 -14.71 -38.22 -3.64
C PHE A 23 -13.61 -37.38 -2.96
N LYS A 24 -12.47 -37.98 -2.60
CA LYS A 24 -11.32 -37.25 -2.06
C LYS A 24 -10.74 -36.23 -3.04
N GLN A 25 -10.69 -36.56 -4.33
CA GLN A 25 -10.26 -35.63 -5.38
C GLN A 25 -11.22 -34.44 -5.50
N ASN A 26 -12.54 -34.69 -5.50
CA ASN A 26 -13.55 -33.63 -5.57
C ASN A 26 -13.51 -32.71 -4.34
N LEU A 27 -13.39 -33.27 -3.13
CA LEU A 27 -13.19 -32.50 -1.89
C LEU A 27 -11.93 -31.63 -1.94
N ALA A 28 -10.83 -32.17 -2.47
CA ALA A 28 -9.59 -31.39 -2.62
C ALA A 28 -9.76 -30.24 -3.64
N ILE A 29 -10.53 -30.46 -4.71
CA ILE A 29 -10.87 -29.42 -5.69
C ILE A 29 -11.77 -28.35 -5.06
N GLU A 30 -12.78 -28.74 -4.29
CA GLU A 30 -13.69 -27.82 -3.59
C GLU A 30 -12.94 -26.96 -2.56
N ASN A 31 -12.10 -27.57 -1.72
CA ASN A 31 -11.27 -26.83 -0.76
C ASN A 31 -10.32 -25.86 -1.48
N LYS A 32 -9.72 -26.29 -2.59
CA LYS A 32 -8.85 -25.43 -3.40
C LYS A 32 -9.61 -24.25 -4.03
N LYS A 33 -10.87 -24.45 -4.44
CA LYS A 33 -11.75 -23.37 -4.92
C LYS A 33 -12.14 -22.41 -3.80
N GLN A 34 -12.45 -22.91 -2.60
CA GLN A 34 -12.73 -22.08 -1.43
C GLN A 34 -11.53 -21.23 -1.02
N ASP A 35 -10.33 -21.82 -0.95
CA ASP A 35 -9.08 -21.09 -0.66
C ASP A 35 -8.82 -19.99 -1.70
N LEU A 36 -9.03 -20.29 -2.98
CA LEU A 36 -8.84 -19.32 -4.06
C LEU A 36 -9.85 -18.16 -3.95
N ASN A 37 -11.11 -18.45 -3.63
CA ASN A 37 -12.13 -17.43 -3.41
C ASN A 37 -11.82 -16.56 -2.20
N PHE A 38 -11.30 -17.13 -1.11
CA PHE A 38 -10.84 -16.37 0.04
C PHE A 38 -9.71 -15.41 -0.32
N HIS A 39 -8.72 -15.86 -1.10
CA HIS A 39 -7.63 -14.98 -1.55
C HIS A 39 -8.08 -13.84 -2.48
N LYS A 40 -9.13 -14.06 -3.28
CA LYS A 40 -9.73 -13.02 -4.14
C LYS A 40 -10.39 -11.89 -3.35
N GLU A 41 -10.80 -12.12 -2.11
CA GLU A 41 -11.36 -11.07 -1.25
C GLU A 41 -10.31 -9.99 -0.89
N PHE A 42 -9.04 -10.39 -0.78
CA PHE A 42 -7.94 -9.50 -0.39
C PHE A 42 -7.15 -8.94 -1.57
N VAL A 43 -7.40 -9.41 -2.78
CA VAL A 43 -6.65 -9.02 -3.99
C VAL A 43 -7.61 -8.58 -5.09
N LEU A 44 -7.55 -7.30 -5.45
CA LEU A 44 -8.33 -6.75 -6.55
C LEU A 44 -7.43 -6.57 -7.78
N ASN A 45 -7.75 -7.27 -8.87
CA ASN A 45 -7.08 -7.06 -10.15
C ASN A 45 -7.87 -6.04 -11.00
N LEU A 46 -7.32 -4.84 -11.15
CA LEU A 46 -7.77 -3.80 -12.09
C LEU A 46 -6.90 -3.74 -13.35
N SER A 47 -5.89 -4.61 -13.47
CA SER A 47 -5.04 -4.70 -14.65
C SER A 47 -5.71 -5.56 -15.72
N LYS A 48 -5.30 -5.38 -16.97
CA LYS A 48 -5.73 -6.23 -18.10
C LYS A 48 -4.98 -7.57 -18.13
N ARG A 49 -4.01 -7.76 -17.23
CA ARG A 49 -3.17 -8.96 -17.20
C ARG A 49 -3.90 -10.07 -16.47
N ASP A 50 -3.89 -11.25 -17.08
CA ASP A 50 -4.32 -12.47 -16.39
C ASP A 50 -3.36 -12.80 -15.25
N ILE A 51 -3.92 -12.92 -14.06
CA ILE A 51 -3.17 -13.25 -12.84
C ILE A 51 -3.35 -14.74 -12.54
N THR A 52 -2.24 -15.45 -12.48
CA THR A 52 -2.22 -16.89 -12.20
C THR A 52 -2.62 -17.17 -10.74
N GLU A 53 -3.10 -18.39 -10.46
CA GLU A 53 -3.40 -18.82 -9.09
C GLU A 53 -2.20 -18.64 -8.13
N THR A 54 -0.98 -18.88 -8.60
CA THR A 54 0.23 -18.72 -7.77
C THR A 54 0.48 -17.25 -7.45
N GLU A 55 0.26 -16.35 -8.40
CA GLU A 55 0.38 -14.91 -8.18
C GLU A 55 -0.67 -14.41 -7.19
N PHE A 56 -1.94 -14.83 -7.33
CA PHE A 56 -2.98 -14.51 -6.34
C PHE A 56 -2.59 -14.95 -4.93
N LYS A 57 -2.11 -16.19 -4.75
CA LYS A 57 -1.66 -16.69 -3.45
C LYS A 57 -0.51 -15.89 -2.86
N VAL A 58 0.45 -15.47 -3.70
CA VAL A 58 1.58 -14.65 -3.26
C VAL A 58 1.12 -13.26 -2.84
N ILE A 59 0.30 -12.61 -3.66
CA ILE A 59 -0.17 -11.24 -3.44
C ILE A 59 -1.12 -11.19 -2.23
N ALA A 60 -1.97 -12.21 -2.06
CA ALA A 60 -2.90 -12.33 -0.93
C ALA A 60 -2.22 -12.50 0.43
N LYS A 61 -0.93 -12.86 0.48
CA LYS A 61 -0.16 -12.83 1.75
C LYS A 61 0.01 -11.38 2.28
N GLY A 62 -0.14 -10.38 1.41
CA GLY A 62 -0.12 -8.97 1.75
C GLY A 62 1.26 -8.31 1.64
N LEU A 63 1.25 -6.98 1.46
CA LEU A 63 2.47 -6.19 1.22
C LEU A 63 3.45 -6.12 2.40
N LYS A 64 2.98 -6.46 3.61
CA LYS A 64 3.81 -6.55 4.82
C LYS A 64 4.36 -7.95 5.08
N PHE A 65 4.00 -8.93 4.25
CA PHE A 65 4.53 -10.28 4.37
C PHE A 65 6.03 -10.28 4.07
N VAL A 66 6.81 -10.92 4.93
CA VAL A 66 8.26 -11.02 4.78
C VAL A 66 8.64 -12.46 4.41
N PRO A 67 9.03 -12.72 3.15
CA PRO A 67 9.53 -14.04 2.76
C PRO A 67 10.79 -14.40 3.55
N THR A 68 10.90 -15.65 3.99
CA THR A 68 12.14 -16.15 4.60
C THR A 68 13.24 -16.13 3.54
N ASN A 69 14.24 -15.28 3.75
CA ASN A 69 15.42 -15.19 2.90
C ASN A 69 16.57 -16.03 3.45
N LYS A 70 17.57 -16.30 2.60
CA LYS A 70 18.83 -16.88 3.07
C LYS A 70 19.50 -15.91 4.03
N CYS A 71 20.13 -16.45 5.07
CA CYS A 71 20.96 -15.65 5.96
C CYS A 71 22.08 -15.00 5.15
N ASN A 72 22.10 -13.67 5.12
CA ASN A 72 23.22 -12.92 4.60
C ASN A 72 24.18 -12.67 5.76
N HIS A 73 25.22 -13.51 5.84
CA HIS A 73 26.19 -13.44 6.93
C HIS A 73 26.83 -12.06 7.08
N ARG A 74 27.12 -11.37 5.97
CA ARG A 74 27.65 -10.01 6.00
C ARG A 74 26.66 -9.01 6.61
N GLN A 75 25.37 -9.17 6.34
CA GLN A 75 24.33 -8.33 6.95
C GLN A 75 24.16 -8.65 8.43
N LEU A 76 24.18 -9.94 8.81
CA LEU A 76 24.13 -10.37 10.21
C LEU A 76 25.24 -9.73 11.06
N ILE A 77 26.49 -9.71 10.57
CA ILE A 77 27.59 -9.06 11.27
C ILE A 77 27.39 -7.54 11.37
N LYS A 78 26.88 -6.88 10.34
CA LYS A 78 26.56 -5.43 10.39
C LYS A 78 25.43 -5.12 11.38
N ASP A 79 24.40 -5.97 11.42
CA ASP A 79 23.29 -5.84 12.36
C ASP A 79 23.79 -6.05 13.79
N PHE A 80 24.70 -7.02 13.99
CA PHE A 80 25.34 -7.24 15.26
C PHE A 80 26.20 -6.06 15.71
N GLN A 81 26.93 -5.39 14.82
CA GLN A 81 27.65 -4.14 15.15
C GLN A 81 26.71 -3.03 15.63
N SER A 82 25.52 -2.93 15.03
CA SER A 82 24.49 -1.96 15.46
C SER A 82 23.93 -2.31 16.84
N PHE A 83 23.77 -3.60 17.12
CA PHE A 83 23.36 -4.14 18.41
C PHE A 83 24.44 -3.94 19.49
N GLU A 84 25.70 -4.28 19.20
CA GLU A 84 26.89 -4.05 20.03
C GLU A 84 26.97 -2.60 20.48
N ARG A 85 26.85 -1.65 19.54
CA ARG A 85 26.83 -0.22 19.86
C ARG A 85 25.67 0.15 20.78
N SER A 86 24.48 -0.40 20.52
CA SER A 86 23.29 -0.14 21.33
C SER A 86 23.43 -0.68 22.75
N LEU A 87 24.04 -1.85 22.91
CA LEU A 87 24.30 -2.47 24.21
C LEU A 87 25.32 -1.65 25.01
N ARG A 88 26.44 -1.26 24.39
CA ARG A 88 27.44 -0.38 25.03
C ARG A 88 26.84 0.96 25.47
N LEU A 89 26.03 1.60 24.63
CA LEU A 89 25.36 2.86 24.98
C LEU A 89 24.43 2.69 26.18
N LYS A 90 23.63 1.61 26.22
CA LYS A 90 22.74 1.33 27.35
C LYS A 90 23.51 1.09 28.64
N TYR A 91 24.64 0.40 28.57
CA TYR A 91 25.51 0.17 29.72
C TYR A 91 26.16 1.46 30.21
N TYR A 92 26.79 2.21 29.31
CA TYR A 92 27.50 3.45 29.60
C TYR A 92 26.60 4.50 30.27
N PHE A 93 25.37 4.65 29.78
CA PHE A 93 24.40 5.61 30.33
C PHE A 93 23.43 4.99 31.35
N GLY A 94 23.56 3.71 31.68
CA GLY A 94 22.60 2.96 32.49
C GLY A 94 22.60 3.33 33.98
N THR A 95 23.73 3.82 34.49
CA THR A 95 23.91 4.27 35.89
C THR A 95 23.39 5.68 36.13
N ASN A 96 23.18 6.47 35.07
CA ASN A 96 22.54 7.77 35.17
C ASN A 96 21.03 7.55 35.32
N ILE A 97 20.54 7.69 36.55
CA ILE A 97 19.11 7.82 36.84
C ILE A 97 18.58 8.89 35.90
N ARG A 98 17.77 8.47 34.94
CA ARG A 98 17.19 9.38 33.95
C ARG A 98 16.34 10.38 34.72
N ILE A 99 16.82 11.61 34.89
CA ILE A 99 15.91 12.75 35.00
C ILE A 99 15.11 12.68 33.70
N ALA A 100 13.82 12.35 33.81
CA ALA A 100 12.92 12.19 32.69
C ALA A 100 12.68 13.55 32.02
N THR A 101 13.71 14.07 31.35
CA THR A 101 13.60 15.23 30.50
C THR A 101 12.78 14.82 29.28
N LYS A 102 11.83 15.67 28.88
CA LYS A 102 11.10 15.46 27.63
C LYS A 102 12.13 15.37 26.51
N ASN A 103 12.14 14.24 25.80
CA ASN A 103 12.99 14.08 24.63
C ASN A 103 12.66 15.19 23.63
N HIS A 104 13.68 15.87 23.15
CA HIS A 104 13.52 16.89 22.14
C HIS A 104 12.92 16.28 20.84
N PRO A 105 11.91 16.92 20.21
CA PRO A 105 11.25 16.37 19.01
C PRO A 105 12.21 16.23 17.82
N PHE A 106 13.19 17.13 17.71
CA PHE A 106 14.24 17.06 16.69
C PHE A 106 15.52 16.41 17.23
N LYS A 107 16.01 15.39 16.54
CA LYS A 107 17.19 14.64 17.01
C LYS A 107 18.11 14.27 15.87
N ILE A 108 19.37 14.67 16.00
CA ILE A 108 20.44 14.20 15.12
C ILE A 108 20.90 12.83 15.62
N LYS A 109 21.10 11.91 14.67
CA LYS A 109 21.66 10.60 14.99
C LYS A 109 23.07 10.78 15.56
N SER A 110 23.25 10.36 16.80
CA SER A 110 24.56 10.42 17.46
C SER A 110 25.52 9.41 16.83
N ASN A 111 26.71 9.91 16.46
CA ASN A 111 27.87 9.13 16.05
C ASN A 111 28.78 8.79 17.24
N PHE A 112 28.34 9.09 18.47
CA PHE A 112 29.09 8.75 19.67
C PHE A 112 29.32 7.25 19.74
N GLN A 113 30.60 6.89 19.86
CA GLN A 113 31.06 5.54 20.12
C GLN A 113 31.53 5.50 21.57
N VAL A 114 31.01 4.53 22.32
CA VAL A 114 31.41 4.31 23.71
C VAL A 114 32.88 3.87 23.73
N PRO A 115 33.77 4.57 24.47
CA PRO A 115 35.13 4.11 24.70
C PRO A 115 35.10 2.72 25.34
N ILE A 116 36.06 1.86 25.04
CA ILE A 116 36.10 0.51 25.63
C ILE A 116 36.33 0.66 27.14
N ILE A 117 35.29 0.40 27.94
CA ILE A 117 35.36 0.50 29.41
C ILE A 117 35.82 -0.85 29.98
N GLY A 118 37.12 -1.12 29.88
CA GLY A 118 37.77 -2.27 30.52
C GLY A 118 37.15 -3.64 30.21
N ASP A 119 37.52 -4.64 31.01
CA ASP A 119 36.95 -5.98 30.93
C ASP A 119 35.66 -6.05 31.76
N ASN A 120 34.51 -6.07 31.10
CA ASN A 120 33.20 -6.19 31.75
C ASN A 120 32.36 -7.30 31.09
N SER A 121 31.30 -7.73 31.76
CA SER A 121 30.43 -8.83 31.29
C SER A 121 29.83 -8.58 29.91
N ILE A 122 29.61 -7.31 29.54
CA ILE A 122 29.07 -6.92 28.23
C ILE A 122 30.12 -7.06 27.14
N GLU A 123 31.36 -6.64 27.37
CA GLU A 123 32.44 -6.82 26.39
C GLU A 123 32.73 -8.31 26.17
N LYS A 124 32.71 -9.14 27.22
CA LYS A 124 32.80 -10.60 27.09
C LYS A 124 31.65 -11.17 26.25
N TYR A 125 30.42 -10.78 26.54
CA TYR A 125 29.25 -11.20 25.77
C TYR A 125 29.36 -10.80 24.30
N ILE A 126 29.70 -9.55 24.01
CA ILE A 126 29.91 -9.05 22.65
C ILE A 126 30.98 -9.87 21.93
N PHE A 127 32.12 -10.12 22.58
CA PHE A 127 33.23 -10.87 22.01
C PHE A 127 32.83 -12.31 21.68
N TYR A 128 32.29 -13.06 22.65
CA TYR A 128 31.91 -14.46 22.44
C TYR A 128 30.77 -14.60 21.44
N THR A 129 29.73 -13.77 21.53
CA THR A 129 28.62 -13.81 20.57
C THR A 129 29.08 -13.43 19.16
N LYS A 130 30.01 -12.48 19.00
CA LYS A 130 30.58 -12.16 17.68
C LYS A 130 31.31 -13.36 17.08
N HIS A 131 32.08 -14.09 17.89
CA HIS A 131 32.78 -15.30 17.48
C HIS A 131 31.82 -16.45 17.13
N GLU A 132 30.75 -16.65 17.91
CA GLU A 132 29.71 -17.62 17.59
C GLU A 132 29.00 -17.26 16.28
N LEU A 133 28.61 -15.99 16.13
CA LEU A 133 27.94 -15.51 14.92
C LEU A 133 28.82 -15.61 13.68
N SER A 134 30.14 -15.44 13.79
CA SER A 134 31.06 -15.63 12.64
C SER A 134 31.08 -17.07 12.12
N ASN A 135 30.79 -18.04 12.97
CA ASN A 135 30.73 -19.46 12.60
C ASN A 135 29.28 -19.95 12.39
N TYR A 136 28.29 -19.09 12.60
CA TYR A 136 26.88 -19.47 12.59
C TYR A 136 26.33 -19.67 11.18
N MET A 137 25.81 -20.87 10.92
CA MET A 137 25.11 -21.24 9.68
C MET A 137 23.68 -21.74 10.01
N PRO A 138 22.65 -20.87 9.91
CA PRO A 138 21.30 -21.27 10.25
C PRO A 138 20.71 -22.25 9.25
N THR A 139 19.97 -23.24 9.76
CA THR A 139 19.05 -24.04 8.93
C THR A 139 17.83 -23.20 8.58
N ILE A 140 17.57 -23.01 7.30
CA ILE A 140 16.51 -22.11 6.82
C ILE A 140 15.23 -22.89 6.56
N LYS A 141 14.19 -22.64 7.35
CA LYS A 141 12.82 -23.08 7.05
C LYS A 141 12.09 -22.00 6.26
N TYR A 142 11.86 -22.25 4.98
CA TYR A 142 11.12 -21.30 4.13
C TYR A 142 9.64 -21.25 4.51
N ASN A 143 9.09 -20.04 4.65
CA ASN A 143 7.66 -19.79 4.82
C ASN A 143 6.88 -19.72 3.48
N MET A 144 7.56 -20.02 2.37
CA MET A 144 7.01 -20.04 1.01
C MET A 144 7.61 -21.18 0.20
N SER A 145 6.82 -21.74 -0.70
CA SER A 145 7.25 -22.74 -1.67
C SER A 145 8.29 -22.17 -2.66
N LYS A 146 8.94 -23.04 -3.43
CA LYS A 146 9.88 -22.61 -4.49
C LYS A 146 9.16 -21.82 -5.59
N SER A 147 7.98 -22.28 -6.01
CA SER A 147 7.18 -21.63 -7.05
C SER A 147 6.70 -20.24 -6.64
N GLU A 148 6.23 -20.06 -5.39
CA GLU A 148 5.83 -18.75 -4.89
C GLU A 148 7.01 -17.76 -4.80
N ARG A 149 8.21 -18.23 -4.44
CA ARG A 149 9.41 -17.37 -4.41
C ARG A 149 9.88 -16.95 -5.80
N GLU A 150 9.86 -17.85 -6.77
CA GLU A 150 10.13 -17.51 -8.17
C GLU A 150 9.05 -16.56 -8.72
N CYS A 151 7.80 -16.73 -8.31
CA CYS A 151 6.70 -15.82 -8.64
C CYS A 151 6.97 -14.39 -8.17
N ILE A 152 7.44 -14.17 -6.92
CA ILE A 152 7.83 -12.82 -6.45
C ILE A 152 8.89 -12.19 -7.37
N LYS A 153 9.90 -12.96 -7.80
CA LYS A 153 10.94 -12.43 -8.70
C LYS A 153 10.36 -12.01 -10.04
N LYS A 154 9.45 -12.80 -10.61
CA LYS A 154 8.74 -12.48 -11.86
C LYS A 154 7.90 -11.22 -11.71
N LEU A 155 7.09 -11.13 -10.66
CA LEU A 155 6.27 -9.95 -10.35
C LEU A 155 7.10 -8.68 -10.14
N LYS A 156 8.31 -8.80 -9.58
CA LYS A 156 9.22 -7.66 -9.38
C LYS A 156 9.81 -7.14 -10.69
N ILE A 157 10.02 -8.01 -11.68
CA ILE A 157 10.59 -7.66 -12.99
C ILE A 157 9.50 -7.12 -13.93
N ASP A 158 8.25 -7.53 -13.72
CA ASP A 158 7.11 -7.09 -14.52
C ASP A 158 6.87 -5.57 -14.38
N ASN A 159 7.19 -4.85 -15.45
CA ASN A 159 7.01 -3.40 -15.56
C ASN A 159 5.66 -3.00 -16.15
N THR A 160 4.79 -3.96 -16.50
CA THR A 160 3.48 -3.69 -17.10
C THR A 160 2.42 -3.36 -16.05
N ILE A 161 2.61 -3.85 -14.83
CA ILE A 161 1.69 -3.67 -13.71
C ILE A 161 2.35 -2.94 -12.53
N CYS A 162 1.52 -2.40 -11.65
CA CYS A 162 1.89 -1.90 -10.34
C CYS A 162 1.06 -2.61 -9.28
N ILE A 163 1.68 -2.89 -8.13
CA ILE A 163 1.07 -3.60 -7.00
C ILE A 163 1.21 -2.71 -5.77
N HIS A 164 0.10 -2.24 -5.23
CA HIS A 164 0.06 -1.34 -4.07
C HIS A 164 -1.18 -1.58 -3.21
N LYS A 165 -1.20 -1.00 -2.02
CA LYS A 165 -2.38 -1.04 -1.15
C LYS A 165 -3.50 -0.18 -1.73
N ALA A 166 -4.73 -0.51 -1.38
CA ALA A 166 -5.85 0.41 -1.50
C ALA A 166 -5.70 1.59 -0.51
N ASP A 167 -6.30 2.74 -0.82
CA ASP A 167 -6.43 3.85 0.13
C ASP A 167 -7.31 3.46 1.33
N LYS A 168 -8.41 2.75 1.05
CA LYS A 168 -9.35 2.20 2.04
C LYS A 168 -9.37 0.68 1.96
N ASN A 169 -9.51 0.03 3.13
CA ASN A 169 -9.50 -1.42 3.32
C ASN A 169 -8.10 -2.07 3.20
N ASN A 170 -7.98 -3.30 3.68
CA ASN A 170 -6.73 -4.08 3.64
C ASN A 170 -6.59 -4.87 2.32
N THR A 171 -6.99 -4.27 1.21
CA THR A 171 -6.98 -4.91 -0.12
C THR A 171 -5.70 -4.53 -0.87
N THR A 172 -5.07 -5.51 -1.51
CA THR A 172 -3.95 -5.29 -2.43
C THR A 172 -4.50 -5.14 -3.85
N VAL A 173 -4.09 -4.07 -4.52
CA VAL A 173 -4.56 -3.73 -5.87
C VAL A 173 -3.45 -3.99 -6.87
N ILE A 174 -3.83 -4.62 -7.98
CA ILE A 174 -2.99 -4.81 -9.16
C ILE A 174 -3.57 -3.90 -10.25
N GLN A 175 -2.79 -2.99 -10.80
CA GLN A 175 -3.26 -2.03 -11.81
C GLN A 175 -2.24 -1.94 -12.96
N ASN A 176 -2.69 -1.66 -14.18
CA ASN A 176 -1.76 -1.38 -15.29
C ASN A 176 -0.92 -0.15 -14.94
N LYS A 177 0.40 -0.26 -15.12
CA LYS A 177 1.32 0.83 -14.79
C LYS A 177 1.06 2.08 -15.63
N ARG A 178 0.67 1.89 -16.90
CA ARG A 178 0.31 3.01 -17.80
C ARG A 178 -0.89 3.79 -17.27
N ASP A 179 -1.95 3.09 -16.88
CA ASP A 179 -3.19 3.71 -16.39
C ASP A 179 -2.92 4.46 -15.07
N TYR A 180 -2.14 3.86 -14.18
CA TYR A 180 -1.69 4.50 -12.93
C TYR A 180 -0.93 5.81 -13.17
N LEU A 181 0.02 5.80 -14.12
CA LEU A 181 0.81 6.99 -14.45
C LEU A 181 -0.05 8.07 -15.13
N THR A 182 -0.93 7.67 -16.05
CA THR A 182 -1.79 8.58 -16.79
C THR A 182 -2.76 9.29 -15.85
N GLU A 183 -3.37 8.55 -14.93
CA GLU A 183 -4.25 9.11 -13.90
C GLU A 183 -3.49 10.06 -12.97
N GLY A 184 -2.29 9.66 -12.52
CA GLY A 184 -1.45 10.53 -11.69
C GLY A 184 -1.05 11.83 -12.41
N GLU A 185 -0.69 11.77 -13.69
CA GLU A 185 -0.39 12.96 -14.49
C GLU A 185 -1.62 13.84 -14.71
N SER A 186 -2.79 13.23 -14.96
CA SER A 186 -4.07 13.94 -15.09
C SER A 186 -4.40 14.75 -13.82
N GLN A 187 -4.23 14.14 -12.64
CA GLN A 187 -4.47 14.81 -11.36
C GLN A 187 -3.48 15.96 -11.10
N LEU A 188 -2.24 15.84 -11.55
CA LEU A 188 -1.20 16.87 -11.36
C LEU A 188 -1.22 17.97 -12.43
N ASN A 189 -1.89 17.76 -13.55
CA ASN A 189 -1.99 18.71 -14.66
C ASN A 189 -3.36 19.44 -14.68
N ASP A 190 -3.97 19.67 -13.52
CA ASP A 190 -5.27 20.36 -13.44
C ASP A 190 -5.19 21.87 -13.73
N GLY A 191 -4.00 22.47 -13.64
CA GLY A 191 -3.76 23.90 -13.85
C GLY A 191 -4.39 24.82 -12.79
N ILE A 192 -5.12 24.26 -11.83
CA ILE A 192 -5.83 24.97 -10.76
C ILE A 192 -5.04 24.89 -9.46
N HIS A 193 -4.58 23.69 -9.09
CA HIS A 193 -3.89 23.43 -7.82
C HIS A 193 -2.38 23.26 -8.00
N TYR A 194 -1.94 22.87 -9.19
CA TYR A 194 -0.55 22.55 -9.46
C TYR A 194 0.01 23.33 -10.64
N THR A 195 1.28 23.72 -10.53
CA THR A 195 2.05 24.36 -11.62
C THR A 195 3.35 23.60 -11.84
N LYS A 196 3.67 23.33 -13.10
CA LYS A 196 4.88 22.60 -13.47
C LYS A 196 6.12 23.48 -13.29
N ILE A 197 7.07 23.00 -12.48
CA ILE A 197 8.37 23.63 -12.30
C ILE A 197 9.33 23.03 -13.33
N ILE A 198 9.91 23.87 -14.20
CA ILE A 198 10.80 23.44 -15.29
C ILE A 198 12.20 23.09 -14.76
N ASN A 199 12.75 23.95 -13.89
CA ASN A 199 14.06 23.77 -13.30
C ASN A 199 13.97 23.83 -11.77
N ILE A 200 14.38 22.76 -11.11
CA ILE A 200 14.47 22.72 -9.65
C ILE A 200 15.88 23.20 -9.26
N ASP A 201 15.99 24.43 -8.79
CA ASP A 201 17.23 24.92 -8.20
C ASP A 201 17.33 24.48 -6.73
N ILE A 202 17.89 23.29 -6.56
CA ILE A 202 18.09 22.67 -5.24
C ILE A 202 19.04 23.51 -4.39
N GLU A 203 20.05 24.11 -5.00
CA GLU A 203 21.07 24.87 -4.26
C GLU A 203 20.49 26.18 -3.73
N ASN A 204 19.74 26.90 -4.57
CA ASN A 204 19.04 28.09 -4.13
C ASN A 204 17.98 27.77 -3.07
N THR A 205 17.22 26.69 -3.24
CA THR A 205 16.26 26.23 -2.22
C THR A 205 16.97 25.96 -0.88
N ARG A 206 18.13 25.29 -0.90
CA ARG A 206 18.93 25.03 0.30
C ARG A 206 19.41 26.34 0.94
N LYS A 207 19.90 27.29 0.15
CA LYS A 207 20.32 28.62 0.64
C LYS A 207 19.17 29.36 1.31
N ILE A 208 17.99 29.36 0.71
CA ILE A 208 16.78 30.00 1.26
C ILE A 208 16.38 29.34 2.58
N VAL A 209 16.30 28.01 2.61
CA VAL A 209 15.96 27.24 3.83
C VAL A 209 16.97 27.51 4.94
N ASN A 210 18.27 27.41 4.65
CA ASN A 210 19.31 27.69 5.64
C ASN A 210 19.21 29.13 6.14
N LYS A 211 19.08 30.14 5.26
CA LYS A 211 18.92 31.55 5.66
C LYS A 211 17.75 31.74 6.62
N LEU A 212 16.64 31.04 6.39
CA LEU A 212 15.48 31.07 7.29
C LEU A 212 15.81 30.41 8.64
N VAL A 213 16.43 29.24 8.64
CA VAL A 213 16.85 28.52 9.85
C VAL A 213 17.86 29.33 10.68
N TYR A 214 18.81 30.02 10.03
CA TYR A 214 19.76 30.93 10.68
C TYR A 214 19.05 32.11 11.34
N ARG A 215 18.12 32.76 10.63
CA ARG A 215 17.32 33.86 11.19
C ARG A 215 16.51 33.41 12.41
N MET A 216 15.84 32.26 12.32
CA MET A 216 15.09 31.70 13.45
C MET A 216 16.00 31.45 14.66
N LYS A 217 17.25 31.07 14.43
CA LYS A 217 18.24 30.88 15.49
C LYS A 217 18.72 32.21 16.09
N GLU A 218 18.99 33.21 15.26
CA GLU A 218 19.37 34.56 15.70
C GLU A 218 18.26 35.25 16.51
N ASN A 219 17.00 34.97 16.17
CA ASN A 219 15.83 35.47 16.89
C ASN A 219 15.47 34.63 18.15
N ASP A 220 16.26 33.60 18.49
CA ASP A 220 15.97 32.64 19.57
C ASP A 220 14.59 31.94 19.48
N GLU A 221 14.04 31.80 18.26
CA GLU A 221 12.78 31.08 17.99
C GLU A 221 12.97 29.55 18.04
N ILE A 222 14.21 29.08 17.86
CA ILE A 222 14.59 27.67 17.90
C ILE A 222 15.82 27.43 18.76
N ASP A 223 15.81 26.32 19.49
CA ASP A 223 16.97 25.87 20.27
C ASP A 223 18.09 25.30 19.37
N GLU A 224 19.25 25.04 19.99
CA GLU A 224 20.44 24.54 19.31
C GLU A 224 20.24 23.16 18.64
N MET A 225 19.44 22.28 19.22
CA MET A 225 19.16 20.96 18.66
C MET A 225 18.24 21.05 17.45
N SER A 226 17.20 21.89 17.55
CA SER A 226 16.33 22.25 16.43
C SER A 226 17.13 22.84 15.27
N PHE A 227 17.98 23.83 15.55
CA PHE A 227 18.83 24.48 14.56
C PHE A 227 19.74 23.49 13.82
N LYS A 228 20.50 22.67 14.57
CA LYS A 228 21.38 21.67 13.95
C LYS A 228 20.60 20.65 13.13
N PHE A 229 19.39 20.27 13.58
CA PHE A 229 18.57 19.28 12.88
C PHE A 229 17.98 19.85 11.58
N LEU A 230 17.49 21.09 11.59
CA LEU A 230 16.83 21.73 10.45
C LEU A 230 17.82 22.23 9.41
N ARG A 231 19.05 22.59 9.81
CA ARG A 231 20.08 23.03 8.87
C ARG A 231 20.39 21.93 7.85
N GLU A 232 20.44 22.29 6.57
CA GLU A 232 20.58 21.35 5.45
C GLU A 232 22.04 21.17 4.98
N GLU A 233 23.01 21.63 5.75
CA GLU A 233 24.44 21.50 5.41
C GLU A 233 24.91 20.04 5.41
N GLY A 234 25.60 19.63 4.34
CA GLY A 234 26.12 18.27 4.18
C GLY A 234 25.06 17.19 3.98
N LYS A 235 23.77 17.55 3.90
CA LYS A 235 22.69 16.61 3.61
C LYS A 235 22.52 16.43 2.10
N THR A 236 22.24 15.18 1.71
CA THR A 236 21.87 14.87 0.32
C THR A 236 20.40 15.23 0.11
N PHE A 237 20.13 16.15 -0.81
CA PHE A 237 18.76 16.46 -1.19
C PHE A 237 18.15 15.27 -1.94
N LYS A 238 16.95 14.88 -1.56
CA LYS A 238 16.17 13.86 -2.26
C LYS A 238 14.87 14.48 -2.73
N THR A 239 14.67 14.50 -4.04
CA THR A 239 13.40 14.94 -4.63
C THR A 239 12.26 14.05 -4.08
N PRO A 240 11.24 14.64 -3.45
CA PRO A 240 10.09 13.86 -2.99
C PRO A 240 9.39 13.21 -4.18
N LYS A 241 8.81 12.03 -3.95
CA LYS A 241 8.07 11.29 -4.98
C LYS A 241 6.59 11.38 -4.67
N ALA A 242 5.80 11.83 -5.63
CA ALA A 242 4.35 11.68 -5.59
C ALA A 242 3.99 10.21 -5.84
N TYR A 243 3.00 9.72 -5.12
CA TYR A 243 2.39 8.42 -5.35
C TYR A 243 0.89 8.51 -5.05
N PHE A 244 0.11 7.71 -5.75
CA PHE A 244 -1.35 7.70 -5.66
C PHE A 244 -1.80 6.33 -5.15
N LEU A 245 -2.90 6.30 -4.42
CA LEU A 245 -3.52 5.06 -3.97
C LEU A 245 -4.95 5.02 -4.49
N PRO A 246 -5.38 3.90 -5.10
CA PRO A 246 -6.75 3.78 -5.59
C PRO A 246 -7.72 3.77 -4.41
N LYS A 247 -8.73 4.63 -4.50
CA LYS A 247 -9.83 4.66 -3.54
C LYS A 247 -10.90 3.68 -3.98
N ILE A 248 -10.84 2.48 -3.43
CA ILE A 248 -11.85 1.45 -3.69
C ILE A 248 -13.05 1.74 -2.78
N HIS A 249 -14.17 2.14 -3.37
CA HIS A 249 -15.46 2.20 -2.68
C HIS A 249 -15.98 0.77 -2.43
N LYS A 250 -16.95 0.59 -1.52
CA LYS A 250 -17.68 -0.67 -1.38
C LYS A 250 -18.43 -0.93 -2.68
N LEU A 251 -17.78 -1.59 -3.63
CA LEU A 251 -18.41 -2.05 -4.84
C LEU A 251 -19.38 -3.16 -4.45
N SER A 252 -20.62 -3.13 -4.95
CA SER A 252 -21.53 -4.26 -4.78
C SER A 252 -20.91 -5.49 -5.44
N THR A 253 -21.28 -6.69 -4.97
CA THR A 253 -20.79 -7.97 -5.51
C THR A 253 -20.99 -8.03 -7.04
N GLU A 254 -22.11 -7.51 -7.53
CA GLU A 254 -22.44 -7.37 -8.95
C GLU A 254 -21.46 -6.46 -9.71
N THR A 255 -21.02 -5.36 -9.10
CA THR A 255 -20.07 -4.43 -9.76
C THR A 255 -18.69 -5.07 -9.87
N LEU A 256 -18.26 -5.82 -8.85
CA LEU A 256 -16.99 -6.56 -8.84
C LEU A 256 -16.98 -7.66 -9.92
N GLU A 257 -18.10 -8.38 -10.07
CA GLU A 257 -18.27 -9.37 -11.15
C GLU A 257 -18.25 -8.69 -12.53
N MET A 258 -18.82 -7.49 -12.66
CA MET A 258 -18.71 -6.67 -13.88
C MET A 258 -17.26 -6.28 -14.22
N TYR A 259 -16.46 -5.89 -13.23
CA TYR A 259 -15.04 -5.53 -13.43
C TYR A 259 -14.17 -6.75 -13.80
N GLN A 260 -14.51 -7.94 -13.32
CA GLN A 260 -13.76 -9.17 -13.58
C GLN A 260 -14.11 -9.81 -14.93
N ASN A 261 -15.29 -9.53 -15.50
CA ASN A 261 -15.81 -10.23 -16.68
C ASN A 261 -15.67 -9.49 -18.02
N LYS A 262 -15.18 -8.24 -18.10
CA LYS A 262 -15.01 -7.54 -19.38
C LYS A 262 -13.57 -7.54 -19.88
N SER A 263 -13.36 -8.24 -20.99
CA SER A 263 -12.17 -8.26 -21.83
C SER A 263 -11.99 -7.00 -22.71
N GLU A 264 -12.94 -6.07 -22.73
CA GLU A 264 -12.85 -4.87 -23.58
C GLU A 264 -13.37 -3.62 -22.85
N HIS A 265 -12.61 -2.54 -22.97
CA HIS A 265 -12.86 -1.18 -22.47
C HIS A 265 -12.87 -0.95 -20.94
N ILE A 266 -11.65 -0.89 -20.37
CA ILE A 266 -11.38 -0.06 -19.19
C ILE A 266 -11.17 1.37 -19.72
N LEU A 267 -12.24 2.16 -19.75
CA LEU A 267 -12.09 3.60 -19.56
C LEU A 267 -11.97 3.79 -18.05
N CYS A 268 -10.90 4.45 -17.60
CA CYS A 268 -10.95 5.12 -16.31
C CYS A 268 -12.23 5.96 -16.33
N TYR A 269 -13.21 5.62 -15.48
CA TYR A 269 -14.34 6.50 -15.24
C TYR A 269 -13.76 7.72 -14.50
N ASP A 270 -13.34 8.68 -15.30
CA ASP A 270 -13.06 10.03 -14.84
C ASP A 270 -14.37 10.59 -14.31
N PHE A 271 -14.48 10.70 -12.98
CA PHE A 271 -15.62 11.34 -12.33
C PHE A 271 -15.76 12.83 -12.73
N ARG A 272 -14.81 13.40 -13.48
CA ARG A 272 -14.83 14.80 -13.95
C ARG A 272 -15.42 14.95 -15.35
N THR A 273 -15.63 13.88 -16.12
CA THR A 273 -16.25 13.95 -17.45
C THR A 273 -17.66 13.35 -17.45
N GLN A 274 -18.55 13.88 -16.61
CA GLN A 274 -19.97 13.90 -16.96
C GLN A 274 -20.22 15.04 -17.95
N SER A 275 -19.81 14.84 -19.20
CA SER A 275 -20.59 15.33 -20.33
C SER A 275 -21.52 14.18 -20.74
N TYR A 276 -22.47 13.84 -19.87
CA TYR A 276 -23.61 13.02 -20.22
C TYR A 276 -24.84 13.93 -20.14
N ASP A 277 -25.33 14.24 -21.32
CA ASP A 277 -26.59 14.89 -21.62
C ASP A 277 -27.77 13.94 -21.28
N GLU A 278 -27.79 13.45 -20.03
CA GLU A 278 -28.95 12.81 -19.44
C GLU A 278 -29.68 13.87 -18.62
N LYS A 279 -30.85 14.30 -19.11
CA LYS A 279 -31.76 15.25 -18.45
C LYS A 279 -32.02 14.82 -17.00
N ARG A 280 -31.24 15.34 -16.07
CA ARG A 280 -31.44 15.15 -14.63
C ARG A 280 -32.80 15.75 -14.27
N ARG A 281 -33.74 14.90 -13.84
CA ARG A 281 -35.06 15.31 -13.39
C ARG A 281 -34.96 15.72 -11.94
N TYR A 282 -35.12 17.01 -11.66
CA TYR A 282 -35.07 17.56 -10.31
C TYR A 282 -36.49 17.77 -9.78
N LYS A 283 -36.74 17.35 -8.53
CA LYS A 283 -38.07 17.44 -7.91
C LYS A 283 -38.51 18.88 -7.69
N ASP A 284 -37.57 19.74 -7.31
CA ASP A 284 -37.76 21.15 -7.01
C ASP A 284 -36.48 21.95 -7.29
N CYS A 285 -36.58 23.28 -7.22
CA CYS A 285 -35.49 24.22 -7.45
C CYS A 285 -34.34 24.05 -6.44
N THR A 286 -34.65 23.77 -5.17
CA THR A 286 -33.65 23.45 -4.13
C THR A 286 -32.81 22.22 -4.49
N GLY A 287 -33.47 21.14 -4.93
CA GLY A 287 -32.83 19.89 -5.35
C GLY A 287 -31.96 20.07 -6.59
N MET A 288 -32.35 20.98 -7.48
CA MET A 288 -31.55 21.40 -8.62
C MET A 288 -30.28 22.13 -8.17
N LYS A 289 -30.42 23.15 -7.31
CA LYS A 289 -29.30 23.95 -6.79
C LYS A 289 -28.26 23.13 -6.04
N ARG A 290 -28.68 22.19 -5.20
CA ARG A 290 -27.76 21.33 -4.42
C ARG A 290 -26.91 20.40 -5.28
N ASN A 291 -27.43 19.99 -6.43
CA ASN A 291 -26.85 18.92 -7.26
C ASN A 291 -26.26 19.44 -8.58
N TYR A 292 -26.33 20.75 -8.82
CA TYR A 292 -25.67 21.39 -9.96
C TYR A 292 -24.22 21.73 -9.61
N PHE A 293 -23.30 21.43 -10.52
CA PHE A 293 -21.87 21.63 -10.33
C PHE A 293 -21.42 23.09 -10.55
N GLN A 294 -22.27 23.90 -11.19
CA GLN A 294 -22.07 25.33 -11.46
C GLN A 294 -23.15 26.16 -10.77
N THR A 295 -22.86 27.44 -10.50
CA THR A 295 -23.83 28.40 -9.96
C THR A 295 -24.95 28.62 -10.97
N LEU A 296 -26.19 28.29 -10.59
CA LEU A 296 -27.39 28.56 -11.37
C LEU A 296 -27.85 30.01 -11.16
N GLU A 297 -28.24 30.68 -12.24
CA GLU A 297 -28.88 32.00 -12.19
C GLU A 297 -30.38 31.87 -11.90
N SER A 298 -31.02 32.93 -11.42
CA SER A 298 -32.48 32.92 -11.23
C SER A 298 -33.19 32.93 -12.59
N GLY A 299 -34.15 32.03 -12.77
CA GLY A 299 -34.77 31.83 -14.09
C GLY A 299 -35.84 30.74 -14.10
N VAL A 300 -36.45 30.51 -15.27
CA VAL A 300 -37.47 29.46 -15.45
C VAL A 300 -36.79 28.12 -15.77
N TYR A 301 -37.07 27.10 -14.96
CA TYR A 301 -36.53 25.76 -15.12
C TYR A 301 -37.63 24.68 -15.13
N GLU A 302 -37.34 23.53 -15.72
CA GLU A 302 -38.21 22.34 -15.67
C GLU A 302 -37.94 21.55 -14.38
N ILE A 303 -38.98 21.39 -13.55
CA ILE A 303 -38.96 20.55 -12.35
C ILE A 303 -40.01 19.44 -12.44
N TYR A 304 -39.80 18.34 -11.72
CA TYR A 304 -40.61 17.12 -11.74
C TYR A 304 -41.09 16.76 -10.31
N PRO A 305 -42.10 17.45 -9.76
CA PRO A 305 -42.53 17.25 -8.37
C PRO A 305 -42.96 15.80 -8.05
N ASP A 306 -43.54 15.11 -9.02
CA ASP A 306 -44.08 13.74 -8.91
C ASP A 306 -43.35 12.71 -9.79
N ASP A 307 -42.14 13.02 -10.27
CA ASP A 307 -41.29 12.19 -11.16
C ASP A 307 -41.90 11.77 -12.52
N LYS A 308 -43.17 12.13 -12.79
CA LYS A 308 -43.94 11.70 -13.97
C LYS A 308 -44.16 12.79 -15.01
N LYS A 309 -44.41 14.04 -14.60
CA LYS A 309 -44.61 15.19 -15.49
C LYS A 309 -43.74 16.36 -15.04
N TYR A 310 -43.21 17.10 -16.01
CA TYR A 310 -42.51 18.34 -15.72
C TYR A 310 -43.49 19.50 -15.62
N VAL A 311 -43.11 20.50 -14.83
CA VAL A 311 -43.70 21.82 -14.82
C VAL A 311 -42.58 22.85 -14.94
N GLN A 312 -42.87 23.98 -15.59
CA GLN A 312 -41.95 25.10 -15.63
C GLN A 312 -42.18 25.97 -14.40
N ALA A 313 -41.14 26.18 -13.61
CA ALA A 313 -41.18 27.01 -12.41
C ALA A 313 -40.06 28.05 -12.48
N TYR A 314 -40.35 29.29 -12.07
CA TYR A 314 -39.31 30.28 -11.85
C TYR A 314 -38.62 29.98 -10.52
N CYS A 315 -37.32 29.67 -10.58
CA CYS A 315 -36.49 29.38 -9.42
C CYS A 315 -35.64 30.60 -9.08
N ASP A 316 -35.77 31.12 -7.86
CA ASP A 316 -34.86 32.14 -7.33
C ASP A 316 -33.63 31.45 -6.72
N MET A 317 -32.50 31.53 -7.41
CA MET A 317 -31.27 30.87 -6.99
C MET A 317 -30.41 31.75 -6.09
N SER A 318 -30.84 32.97 -5.77
CA SER A 318 -30.01 34.00 -5.13
C SER A 318 -30.51 34.48 -3.76
N THR A 319 -31.82 34.73 -3.60
CA THR A 319 -32.37 35.37 -2.39
C THR A 319 -32.41 34.39 -1.21
N ASP A 320 -31.99 34.82 -0.02
CA ASP A 320 -32.00 34.04 1.23
C ASP A 320 -31.42 32.61 1.12
N GLY A 321 -30.35 32.48 0.34
CA GLY A 321 -29.67 31.21 0.14
C GLY A 321 -30.22 30.37 -1.02
N GLY A 322 -31.28 30.82 -1.71
CA GLY A 322 -31.86 30.34 -2.98
C GLY A 322 -32.30 28.87 -3.03
N GLY A 323 -33.15 28.53 -4.00
CA GLY A 323 -33.65 27.18 -4.23
C GLY A 323 -35.15 27.16 -4.45
#